data_AF-A0A1M5KEF1-F1
#
_entry.id   AF-A0A1M5KEF1-F1
#
_cell.length_a   1.000
_cell.length_b   1.000
_cell.length_c   1.000
_cell.angle_alpha   90.00
_cell.angle_beta   90.00
_cell.angle_gamma   90.00
#
_symmetry.space_group_name_H-M   'P 1'
#
loop_
_entity.id
_entity.type
_entity.pdbx_description
1 polymer ?
#
loop_
_entity_poly.entity_id
_entity_poly.type
_entity_poly.pdbx_seq_one_letter_code
_entity_poly.pdbx_strand_id
1 'polypeptide(L)'
;MKIKICYYLASVLLLVCCISKKKSISKAEYEPLAGISYGMEEEEKKYWDSLCNAERNQAVKDIKNNHIFYTHVFGMVEMYRSNSEMDSLLALYSIKTRKSLYYCMVPSSKQNCYGVKMREEIVRRHGENFIDSLRKVAEISYVNKRKNEVFSFEECDMNSRYAKSNDYSDALERVEKDFWNDTEYPDEFVFRKEKDLYSSMEANFILRKDGSISEPKVDIRFQNEDNYQFSGYFIKKLKDFVIKSKWKPATSVGIPVNSEMHVLIFFK
;
A
#
# COMPACT_ATOMS: atom_id res chain seq x y z
N MET A 1 -15.97 25.19 53.70
CA MET A 1 -14.73 25.88 54.12
C MET A 1 -13.71 24.84 54.58
N LYS A 2 -12.78 24.43 53.72
CA LYS A 2 -11.49 23.82 54.08
C LYS A 2 -10.49 24.13 52.97
N ILE A 3 -9.26 24.37 53.40
CA ILE A 3 -8.14 25.00 52.72
C ILE A 3 -7.24 23.94 52.03
N LYS A 4 -6.61 24.41 50.94
CA LYS A 4 -5.43 23.99 50.16
C LYS A 4 -4.44 22.98 50.78
N ILE A 5 -3.79 22.20 49.89
CA ILE A 5 -2.33 21.97 49.70
C ILE A 5 -2.21 21.12 48.41
N CYS A 6 -1.76 21.63 47.25
CA CYS A 6 -0.39 21.92 46.76
C CYS A 6 0.48 20.69 46.38
N TYR A 7 0.76 20.61 45.07
CA TYR A 7 1.94 20.09 44.35
C TYR A 7 2.56 18.73 44.72
N TYR A 8 2.61 17.80 43.76
CA TYR A 8 3.81 16.98 43.49
C TYR A 8 3.83 16.50 42.03
N LEU A 9 4.53 17.28 41.20
CA LEU A 9 5.08 16.91 39.90
C LEU A 9 6.57 16.65 40.16
N ALA A 10 7.04 15.41 39.99
CA ALA A 10 8.38 15.02 39.54
C ALA A 10 8.75 13.59 40.02
N SER A 11 9.51 12.91 39.16
CA SER A 11 10.39 11.77 39.45
C SER A 11 9.75 10.43 39.83
N VAL A 12 9.34 9.64 38.82
CA VAL A 12 9.63 8.19 38.80
C VAL A 12 10.06 7.81 37.38
N LEU A 13 11.33 8.09 37.09
CA LEU A 13 12.04 7.65 35.90
C LEU A 13 13.35 7.06 36.42
N LEU A 14 13.36 5.76 36.74
CA LEU A 14 14.57 4.98 36.97
C LEU A 14 14.26 3.49 36.76
N LEU A 15 14.70 3.03 35.59
CA LEU A 15 15.37 1.75 35.34
C LEU A 15 14.82 0.48 36.02
N VAL A 16 14.11 -0.32 35.23
CA VAL A 16 14.24 -1.79 35.28
C VAL A 16 14.74 -2.24 33.91
N CYS A 17 16.07 -2.28 33.78
CA CYS A 17 16.76 -3.08 32.78
C CYS A 17 16.84 -4.51 33.31
N CYS A 18 16.10 -5.45 32.71
CA CYS A 18 16.46 -6.86 32.73
C CYS A 18 15.90 -7.57 31.48
N ILE A 19 16.78 -7.67 30.48
CA ILE A 19 17.14 -8.90 29.76
C ILE A 19 15.96 -9.79 29.38
N SER A 20 15.57 -9.72 28.10
CA SER A 20 15.06 -10.87 27.38
C SER A 20 15.91 -11.05 26.12
N LYS A 21 16.76 -12.09 26.15
CA LYS A 21 17.57 -12.56 25.03
C LYS A 21 16.67 -12.87 23.84
N LYS A 22 16.63 -11.99 22.83
CA LYS A 22 16.15 -12.37 21.50
C LYS A 22 17.28 -13.14 20.81
N LYS A 23 17.01 -14.43 20.60
CA LYS A 23 17.80 -15.34 19.75
C LYS A 23 17.90 -14.69 18.37
N SER A 24 19.09 -14.22 18.01
CA SER A 24 19.36 -13.65 16.70
C SER A 24 19.25 -14.76 15.66
N ILE A 25 18.19 -14.70 14.85
CA ILE A 25 18.15 -15.41 13.57
C ILE A 25 19.23 -14.75 12.72
N SER A 26 20.20 -15.54 12.25
CA SER A 26 21.25 -15.09 11.35
C SER A 26 20.60 -14.44 10.14
N LYS A 27 20.71 -13.12 10.04
CA LYS A 27 20.54 -12.44 8.76
C LYS A 27 21.56 -13.09 7.84
N ALA A 28 21.09 -13.74 6.78
CA ALA A 28 21.94 -13.95 5.63
C ALA A 28 22.50 -12.57 5.29
N GLU A 29 23.82 -12.45 5.38
CA GLU A 29 24.56 -11.25 5.05
C GLU A 29 24.34 -11.02 3.56
N TYR A 30 23.34 -10.21 3.24
CA TYR A 30 23.22 -9.64 1.92
C TYR A 30 24.38 -8.66 1.83
N GLU A 31 25.51 -9.13 1.28
CA GLU A 31 26.54 -8.22 0.79
C GLU A 31 25.82 -7.26 -0.15
N PRO A 32 25.76 -5.95 0.18
CA PRO A 32 25.36 -4.98 -0.81
C PRO A 32 26.33 -5.17 -1.96
N LEU A 33 25.83 -5.47 -3.16
CA LEU A 33 26.61 -5.35 -4.38
C LEU A 33 27.43 -4.07 -4.26
N ALA A 34 28.75 -4.24 -4.16
CA ALA A 34 29.70 -3.18 -3.88
C ALA A 34 29.32 -1.97 -4.74
N GLY A 35 29.05 -0.85 -4.05
CA GLY A 35 28.42 0.32 -4.63
C GLY A 35 29.12 0.75 -5.91
N ILE A 36 28.43 0.56 -7.03
CA ILE A 36 28.70 1.37 -8.22
C ILE A 36 28.11 2.74 -7.92
N SER A 37 28.87 3.56 -7.21
CA SER A 37 28.68 5.01 -7.27
C SER A 37 29.04 5.41 -8.70
N TYR A 38 28.05 5.44 -9.60
CA TYR A 38 28.17 6.23 -10.82
C TYR A 38 28.30 7.69 -10.38
N GLY A 39 29.52 8.13 -10.10
CA GLY A 39 29.81 9.54 -9.99
C GLY A 39 29.47 10.14 -11.35
N MET A 40 28.46 11.01 -11.40
CA MET A 40 28.19 11.76 -12.63
C MET A 40 29.48 12.41 -13.09
N GLU A 41 29.74 12.30 -14.39
CA GLU A 41 30.90 12.95 -14.98
C GLU A 41 30.79 14.47 -14.80
N GLU A 42 31.93 15.16 -14.80
CA GLU A 42 31.95 16.60 -14.54
C GLU A 42 31.09 17.39 -15.54
N GLU A 43 31.05 16.94 -16.79
CA GLU A 43 30.23 17.51 -17.86
C GLU A 43 28.74 17.32 -17.60
N GLU A 44 28.32 16.12 -17.19
CA GLU A 44 26.94 15.83 -16.81
C GLU A 44 26.50 16.69 -15.62
N LYS A 45 27.37 16.84 -14.61
CA LYS A 45 27.11 17.71 -13.47
C LYS A 45 26.91 19.17 -13.90
N LYS A 46 27.77 19.69 -14.79
CA LYS A 46 27.64 21.05 -15.33
C LYS A 46 26.34 21.22 -16.11
N TYR A 47 25.95 20.21 -16.89
CA TYR A 47 24.68 20.21 -17.63
C TYR A 47 23.49 20.31 -16.68
N TRP A 48 23.41 19.45 -15.67
CA TRP A 48 22.30 19.45 -14.71
C TRP A 48 22.25 20.73 -13.86
N ASP A 49 23.41 21.29 -13.51
CA ASP A 49 23.50 22.58 -12.80
C ASP A 49 22.96 23.73 -13.65
N SER A 50 23.34 23.77 -14.93
CA SER A 50 22.86 24.76 -15.89
C SER A 50 21.35 24.65 -16.10
N LEU A 51 20.84 23.44 -16.32
CA LEU A 51 19.41 23.18 -16.48
C LEU A 51 18.62 23.61 -15.25
N CYS A 52 19.06 23.20 -14.06
CA CYS A 52 18.42 23.56 -12.80
C CYS A 52 18.41 25.08 -12.57
N ASN A 53 19.48 25.79 -12.93
CA ASN A 53 19.53 27.26 -12.84
C ASN A 53 18.56 27.93 -13.84
N ALA A 54 18.48 27.42 -15.08
CA ALA A 54 17.52 27.89 -16.06
C ALA A 54 16.07 27.68 -15.59
N GLU A 55 15.77 26.51 -15.02
CA GLU A 55 14.47 26.19 -14.43
C GLU A 55 14.09 27.13 -13.28
N ARG A 56 15.02 27.43 -12.35
CA ARG A 56 14.78 28.38 -11.26
C ARG A 56 14.51 29.78 -11.79
N ASN A 57 15.30 30.24 -12.76
CA ASN A 57 15.11 31.55 -13.38
C ASN A 57 13.76 31.66 -14.07
N GLN A 58 13.33 30.59 -14.76
CA GLN A 58 11.99 30.55 -15.35
C GLN A 58 10.89 30.57 -14.29
N ALA A 59 11.03 29.82 -13.20
CA ALA A 59 10.07 29.84 -12.10
C ALA A 59 9.94 31.25 -11.50
N VAL A 60 11.05 31.95 -11.27
CA VAL A 60 11.04 33.33 -10.78
C VAL A 60 10.31 34.29 -11.73
N LYS A 61 10.51 34.14 -13.04
CA LYS A 61 9.78 34.95 -14.05
C LYS A 61 8.28 34.69 -14.01
N ASP A 62 7.88 33.42 -13.94
CA ASP A 62 6.47 33.04 -13.88
C ASP A 62 5.81 33.53 -12.59
N ILE A 63 6.48 33.40 -11.44
CA ILE A 63 6.01 33.93 -10.15
C ILE A 63 5.79 35.44 -10.21
N LYS A 64 6.72 36.19 -10.82
CA LYS A 64 6.59 37.65 -11.02
C LYS A 64 5.38 38.01 -11.88
N ASN A 65 5.04 37.18 -12.86
CA ASN A 65 3.87 37.32 -13.72
C ASN A 65 2.60 36.72 -13.11
N ASN A 66 2.62 36.36 -11.82
CA ASN A 66 1.53 35.71 -11.11
C ASN A 66 1.07 34.39 -11.74
N HIS A 67 1.95 33.70 -12.47
CA HIS A 67 1.72 32.37 -12.99
C HIS A 67 2.28 31.34 -12.02
N ILE A 68 1.37 30.68 -11.29
CA ILE A 68 1.73 29.66 -10.30
C ILE A 68 1.42 28.28 -10.84
N PHE A 69 2.38 27.37 -10.70
CA PHE A 69 2.27 26.01 -11.21
C PHE A 69 2.59 24.98 -10.14
N TYR A 70 1.76 23.95 -10.02
CA TYR A 70 2.09 22.72 -9.28
C TYR A 70 2.64 21.68 -10.25
N THR A 71 3.77 21.07 -9.90
CA THR A 71 4.39 20.02 -10.73
C THR A 71 4.01 18.64 -10.23
N HIS A 72 3.26 17.90 -11.02
CA HIS A 72 3.14 16.44 -10.89
C HIS A 72 4.43 15.79 -11.37
N VAL A 73 5.08 15.05 -10.49
CA VAL A 73 6.32 14.34 -10.80
C VAL A 73 5.99 12.88 -11.14
N PHE A 74 6.59 12.36 -12.21
CA PHE A 74 6.40 10.99 -12.70
C PHE A 74 7.73 10.25 -12.78
N GLY A 75 7.70 8.92 -12.77
CA GLY A 75 8.89 8.06 -12.80
C GLY A 75 9.00 7.23 -11.53
N MET A 76 10.20 7.11 -10.97
CA MET A 76 10.44 6.37 -9.72
C MET A 76 10.10 7.20 -8.48
N VAL A 77 8.87 7.71 -8.43
CA VAL A 77 8.30 8.49 -7.32
C VAL A 77 6.89 7.98 -7.01
N GLU A 78 6.35 8.37 -5.86
CA GLU A 78 4.95 8.10 -5.53
C GLU A 78 4.04 8.74 -6.59
N MET A 79 3.22 7.90 -7.24
CA MET A 79 2.27 8.33 -8.27
C MET A 79 0.86 8.33 -7.68
N TYR A 80 0.22 9.49 -7.74
CA TYR A 80 -1.16 9.63 -7.25
C TYR A 80 -2.16 9.41 -8.37
N ARG A 81 -3.07 8.46 -8.17
CA ARG A 81 -4.19 8.19 -9.09
C ARG A 81 -5.22 9.34 -9.09
N SER A 82 -5.27 10.13 -8.00
CA SER A 82 -6.15 11.28 -7.82
C SER A 82 -5.69 12.58 -8.49
N ASN A 83 -4.74 12.54 -9.45
CA ASN A 83 -4.19 13.76 -10.04
C ASN A 83 -5.23 14.63 -10.75
N SER A 84 -6.27 14.03 -11.34
CA SER A 84 -7.38 14.78 -11.95
C SER A 84 -8.21 15.56 -10.91
N GLU A 85 -8.49 14.93 -9.76
CA GLU A 85 -9.13 15.58 -8.61
C GLU A 85 -8.25 16.71 -8.06
N MET A 86 -6.95 16.48 -7.94
CA MET A 86 -5.99 17.48 -7.48
C MET A 86 -5.92 18.69 -8.43
N ASP A 87 -5.87 18.46 -9.75
CA ASP A 87 -5.89 19.52 -10.76
C ASP A 87 -7.12 20.42 -10.61
N SER A 88 -8.28 19.79 -10.41
CA SER A 88 -9.55 20.50 -10.21
C SER A 88 -9.54 21.35 -8.94
N LEU A 89 -8.95 20.85 -7.85
CA LEU A 89 -8.83 21.59 -6.59
C LEU A 89 -7.85 22.76 -6.71
N LEU A 90 -6.69 22.56 -7.34
CA LEU A 90 -5.68 23.60 -7.55
C LEU A 90 -6.17 24.75 -8.43
N ALA A 91 -6.99 24.44 -9.44
CA ALA A 91 -7.59 25.44 -10.32
C ALA A 91 -8.44 26.48 -9.57
N LEU A 92 -9.09 26.09 -8.46
CA LEU A 92 -9.85 27.01 -7.60
C LEU A 92 -8.98 28.11 -6.97
N TYR A 93 -7.67 27.87 -6.87
CA TYR A 93 -6.69 28.81 -6.33
C TYR A 93 -5.85 29.46 -7.43
N SER A 94 -6.27 29.35 -8.71
CA SER A 94 -5.52 29.81 -9.88
C SER A 94 -4.12 29.19 -10.00
N ILE A 95 -3.92 27.99 -9.45
CA ILE A 95 -2.68 27.23 -9.59
C ILE A 95 -2.87 26.27 -10.76
N LYS A 96 -2.08 26.46 -11.82
CA LYS A 96 -2.06 25.56 -12.98
C LYS A 96 -1.22 24.32 -12.65
N THR A 97 -1.37 23.25 -13.42
CA THR A 97 -0.53 22.06 -13.24
C THR A 97 0.37 21.82 -14.43
N ARG A 98 1.52 21.22 -14.16
CA ARG A 98 2.48 20.75 -15.16
C ARG A 98 3.01 19.39 -14.76
N LYS A 99 3.65 18.72 -15.70
CA LYS A 99 4.29 17.42 -15.48
C LYS A 99 5.81 17.57 -15.53
N SER A 100 6.52 16.74 -14.77
CA SER A 100 7.96 16.58 -14.87
C SER A 100 8.35 15.13 -14.64
N LEU A 101 9.41 14.67 -15.29
CA LEU A 101 9.96 13.34 -15.11
C LEU A 101 11.06 13.38 -14.03
N TYR A 102 11.14 12.30 -13.26
CA TYR A 102 12.16 12.09 -12.25
C TYR A 102 13.04 10.91 -12.62
N TYR A 103 14.34 11.17 -12.73
CA TYR A 103 15.37 10.25 -13.16
C TYR A 103 16.10 9.65 -11.97
N CYS A 104 16.40 8.35 -12.01
CA CYS A 104 17.09 7.64 -10.93
C CYS A 104 18.59 7.97 -10.84
N MET A 105 19.23 8.22 -11.98
CA MET A 105 20.68 8.45 -12.06
C MET A 105 21.09 9.90 -11.77
N VAL A 106 20.12 10.79 -11.58
CA VAL A 106 20.38 12.23 -11.39
C VAL A 106 20.14 12.58 -9.92
N PRO A 107 21.03 13.34 -9.26
CA PRO A 107 20.81 13.77 -7.88
C PRO A 107 19.50 14.54 -7.72
N SER A 108 18.73 14.22 -6.67
CA SER A 108 17.44 14.85 -6.37
C SER A 108 17.51 16.38 -6.33
N SER A 109 18.61 16.92 -5.80
CA SER A 109 18.85 18.37 -5.68
C SER A 109 19.03 19.11 -7.00
N LYS A 110 19.19 18.38 -8.11
CA LYS A 110 19.41 18.90 -9.47
C LYS A 110 18.22 18.67 -10.40
N GLN A 111 17.16 18.04 -9.92
CA GLN A 111 15.97 17.72 -10.70
C GLN A 111 14.77 18.55 -10.26
N ASN A 112 13.87 18.84 -11.20
CA ASN A 112 12.61 19.54 -10.93
C ASN A 112 12.80 20.85 -10.12
N CYS A 113 13.87 21.60 -10.42
CA CYS A 113 14.21 22.82 -9.70
C CYS A 113 13.15 23.91 -9.89
N TYR A 114 12.45 23.89 -11.04
CA TYR A 114 11.26 24.72 -11.27
C TYR A 114 10.16 24.39 -10.25
N GLY A 115 9.81 23.11 -10.12
CA GLY A 115 8.76 22.64 -9.22
C GLY A 115 9.08 22.94 -7.75
N VAL A 116 10.35 22.83 -7.35
CA VAL A 116 10.80 23.21 -6.00
C VAL A 116 10.53 24.71 -5.76
N LYS A 117 10.92 25.59 -6.68
CA LYS A 117 10.68 27.04 -6.52
C LYS A 117 9.20 27.41 -6.55
N MET A 118 8.39 26.74 -7.37
CA MET A 118 6.95 26.95 -7.32
C MET A 118 6.32 26.45 -6.02
N ARG A 119 6.78 25.31 -5.47
CA ARG A 119 6.30 24.81 -4.19
C ARG A 119 6.61 25.78 -3.05
N GLU A 120 7.82 26.34 -3.00
CA GLU A 120 8.18 27.39 -2.03
C GLU A 120 7.19 28.57 -2.10
N GLU A 121 6.85 29.04 -3.31
CA GLU A 121 5.91 30.14 -3.49
C GLU A 121 4.46 29.76 -3.11
N ILE A 122 4.01 28.54 -3.42
CA ILE A 122 2.70 28.05 -3.00
C ILE A 122 2.63 28.01 -1.47
N VAL A 123 3.66 27.48 -0.80
CA VAL A 123 3.76 27.47 0.67
C VAL A 123 3.75 28.89 1.23
N ARG A 124 4.47 29.83 0.62
CA ARG A 124 4.46 31.22 1.04
C ARG A 124 3.06 31.86 0.97
N ARG A 125 2.27 31.52 -0.05
CA ARG A 125 0.92 32.07 -0.27
C ARG A 125 -0.17 31.41 0.57
N HIS A 126 -0.06 30.10 0.81
CA HIS A 126 -1.17 29.29 1.33
C HIS A 126 -0.83 28.51 2.61
N GLY A 127 0.43 28.53 3.04
CA GLY A 127 0.93 27.78 4.20
C GLY A 127 1.49 26.40 3.84
N GLU A 128 2.27 25.84 4.77
CA GLU A 128 3.04 24.61 4.56
C GLU A 128 2.16 23.40 4.21
N ASN A 129 1.00 23.27 4.87
CA ASN A 129 0.12 22.11 4.76
C ASN A 129 -0.89 22.20 3.60
N PHE A 130 -0.84 23.26 2.79
CA PHE A 130 -1.86 23.53 1.78
C PHE A 130 -1.97 22.41 0.73
N ILE A 131 -0.84 22.03 0.12
CA ILE A 131 -0.79 20.97 -0.90
C ILE A 131 -1.21 19.62 -0.31
N ASP A 132 -0.73 19.28 0.88
CA ASP A 132 -1.03 18.00 1.53
C ASP A 132 -2.52 17.90 1.89
N SER A 133 -3.12 19.01 2.32
CA SER A 133 -4.55 19.10 2.59
C SER A 133 -5.37 18.90 1.31
N LEU A 134 -5.00 19.56 0.21
CA LEU A 134 -5.66 19.36 -1.08
C LEU A 134 -5.47 17.93 -1.59
N ARG A 135 -4.30 17.33 -1.40
CA ARG A 135 -4.05 15.94 -1.79
C ARG A 135 -4.96 14.98 -1.04
N LYS A 136 -5.13 15.17 0.27
CA LYS A 136 -6.06 14.35 1.07
C LYS A 136 -7.50 14.46 0.55
N VAL A 137 -7.95 15.67 0.20
CA VAL A 137 -9.27 15.88 -0.39
C VAL A 137 -9.38 15.24 -1.77
N ALA A 138 -8.32 15.31 -2.59
CA ALA A 138 -8.27 14.69 -3.91
C ALA A 138 -8.41 13.16 -3.83
N GLU A 139 -7.66 12.50 -2.95
CA GLU A 139 -7.74 11.04 -2.75
C GLU A 139 -9.13 10.62 -2.25
N ILE A 140 -9.71 11.33 -1.28
CA ILE A 140 -11.08 11.05 -0.80
C ILE A 140 -12.10 11.22 -1.92
N SER A 141 -11.96 12.27 -2.75
CA SER A 141 -12.84 12.52 -3.89
C SER A 141 -12.72 11.40 -4.92
N TYR A 142 -11.50 10.97 -5.23
CA TYR A 142 -11.20 9.89 -6.17
C TYR A 142 -11.88 8.58 -5.73
N VAL A 143 -11.66 8.17 -4.47
CA VAL A 143 -12.27 6.96 -3.91
C VAL A 143 -13.79 7.06 -3.90
N ASN A 144 -14.37 8.20 -3.52
CA ASN A 144 -15.82 8.37 -3.48
C ASN A 144 -16.49 8.27 -4.85
N LYS A 145 -15.85 8.78 -5.91
CA LYS A 145 -16.37 8.65 -7.29
C LYS A 145 -16.38 7.20 -7.75
N ARG A 146 -15.38 6.42 -7.31
CA ARG A 146 -15.17 5.02 -7.72
C ARG A 146 -15.67 4.00 -6.70
N LYS A 147 -16.28 4.40 -5.58
CA LYS A 147 -16.62 3.54 -4.42
C LYS A 147 -17.52 2.32 -4.71
N ASN A 148 -18.07 2.21 -5.91
CA ASN A 148 -18.89 1.08 -6.36
C ASN A 148 -18.14 0.16 -7.33
N GLU A 149 -16.98 0.57 -7.84
CA GLU A 149 -16.06 -0.26 -8.59
C GLU A 149 -15.35 -1.25 -7.65
N VAL A 150 -14.68 -2.22 -8.26
CA VAL A 150 -13.81 -3.19 -7.57
C VAL A 150 -12.39 -2.64 -7.59
N PHE A 151 -11.81 -2.46 -6.42
CA PHE A 151 -10.44 -1.99 -6.23
C PHE A 151 -9.48 -3.16 -6.23
N SER A 152 -8.32 -2.96 -6.85
CA SER A 152 -7.20 -3.90 -6.71
C SER A 152 -6.48 -3.66 -5.37
N PHE A 153 -5.64 -4.61 -4.96
CA PHE A 153 -4.93 -4.50 -3.68
C PHE A 153 -3.94 -3.32 -3.67
N GLU A 154 -3.39 -2.92 -4.82
CA GLU A 154 -2.47 -1.78 -4.96
C GLU A 154 -3.16 -0.41 -4.82
N GLU A 155 -4.49 -0.39 -4.78
CA GLU A 155 -5.30 0.82 -4.58
C GLU A 155 -5.78 0.97 -3.13
N CYS A 156 -5.52 -0.04 -2.30
CA CYS A 156 -6.02 -0.12 -0.93
C CYS A 156 -4.91 0.22 0.08
N ASP A 157 -5.26 0.99 1.11
CA ASP A 157 -4.37 1.20 2.27
C ASP A 157 -4.44 0.01 3.24
N MET A 158 -5.52 -0.75 3.19
CA MET A 158 -5.70 -2.00 3.91
C MET A 158 -6.43 -3.01 3.05
N ASN A 159 -5.83 -4.20 2.87
CA ASN A 159 -6.43 -5.26 2.09
C ASN A 159 -7.61 -5.93 2.81
N SER A 160 -8.53 -6.47 2.01
CA SER A 160 -9.58 -7.38 2.48
C SER A 160 -8.95 -8.58 3.18
N ARG A 161 -9.56 -9.02 4.28
CA ARG A 161 -9.01 -10.09 5.10
C ARG A 161 -10.05 -10.83 5.91
N TYR A 162 -9.67 -12.00 6.41
CA TYR A 162 -10.49 -12.79 7.30
C TYR A 162 -10.80 -12.04 8.60
N ALA A 163 -12.06 -12.06 9.05
CA ALA A 163 -12.46 -11.21 10.17
C ALA A 163 -11.76 -11.57 11.49
N LYS A 164 -11.37 -12.84 11.66
CA LYS A 164 -10.67 -13.32 12.85
C LYS A 164 -9.17 -12.97 12.87
N SER A 165 -8.64 -12.34 11.83
CA SER A 165 -7.23 -11.96 11.76
C SER A 165 -6.96 -10.52 12.19
N ASN A 166 -5.74 -10.30 12.68
CA ASN A 166 -5.22 -8.97 13.03
C ASN A 166 -4.70 -8.23 11.80
N ASP A 167 -3.93 -8.93 10.96
CA ASP A 167 -3.33 -8.42 9.73
C ASP A 167 -3.51 -9.42 8.57
N TYR A 168 -2.85 -9.13 7.44
CA TYR A 168 -2.93 -9.96 6.24
C TYR A 168 -2.18 -11.30 6.36
N SER A 169 -1.00 -11.32 6.97
CA SER A 169 -0.23 -12.56 7.14
C SER A 169 -0.97 -13.53 8.06
N ASP A 170 -1.48 -13.02 9.18
CA ASP A 170 -2.31 -13.76 10.12
C ASP A 170 -3.64 -14.20 9.47
N ALA A 171 -4.14 -13.48 8.45
CA ALA A 171 -5.33 -13.90 7.70
C ALA A 171 -5.07 -15.17 6.90
N LEU A 172 -3.95 -15.25 6.19
CA LEU A 172 -3.61 -16.40 5.35
C LEU A 172 -3.54 -17.69 6.17
N GLU A 173 -2.78 -17.67 7.27
CA GLU A 173 -2.61 -18.85 8.14
C GLU A 173 -3.92 -19.27 8.82
N ARG A 174 -4.71 -18.31 9.33
CA ARG A 174 -5.96 -18.61 10.04
C ARG A 174 -7.04 -19.14 9.13
N VAL A 175 -7.18 -18.62 7.92
CA VAL A 175 -8.18 -19.08 6.97
C VAL A 175 -7.95 -20.54 6.65
N GLU A 176 -6.72 -20.91 6.33
CA GLU A 176 -6.37 -22.29 6.02
C GLU A 176 -6.56 -23.22 7.21
N LYS A 177 -6.11 -22.80 8.39
CA LYS A 177 -6.30 -23.58 9.63
C LYS A 177 -7.77 -23.79 9.95
N ASP A 178 -8.58 -22.75 9.92
CA ASP A 178 -10.01 -22.84 10.24
C ASP A 178 -10.76 -23.68 9.20
N PHE A 179 -10.38 -23.60 7.92
CA PHE A 179 -10.93 -24.47 6.88
C PHE A 179 -10.66 -25.95 7.18
N TRP A 180 -9.42 -26.30 7.53
CA TRP A 180 -9.03 -27.69 7.82
C TRP A 180 -9.55 -28.21 9.16
N ASN A 181 -9.91 -27.34 10.10
CA ASN A 181 -10.59 -27.76 11.34
C ASN A 181 -12.01 -28.27 11.08
N ASP A 182 -12.68 -27.76 10.03
CA ASP A 182 -14.06 -28.09 9.68
C ASP A 182 -14.17 -29.06 8.47
N THR A 183 -13.03 -29.47 7.91
CA THR A 183 -12.97 -30.30 6.70
C THR A 183 -12.04 -31.48 6.88
N GLU A 184 -12.62 -32.67 6.79
CA GLU A 184 -11.89 -33.94 6.81
C GLU A 184 -11.47 -34.34 5.40
N TYR A 185 -10.35 -35.05 5.32
CA TYR A 185 -9.90 -35.70 4.09
C TYR A 185 -10.69 -37.00 3.89
N PRO A 186 -11.15 -37.30 2.65
CA PRO A 186 -11.68 -38.62 2.31
C PRO A 186 -10.65 -39.72 2.60
N ASP A 187 -11.11 -40.91 2.98
CA ASP A 187 -10.25 -42.02 3.38
C ASP A 187 -9.28 -42.45 2.27
N GLU A 188 -9.71 -42.38 1.00
CA GLU A 188 -8.90 -42.74 -0.16
C GLU A 188 -8.08 -41.55 -0.73
N PHE A 189 -8.00 -40.43 0.00
CA PHE A 189 -7.18 -39.30 -0.42
C PHE A 189 -5.69 -39.63 -0.36
N VAL A 190 -4.97 -39.41 -1.46
CA VAL A 190 -3.54 -39.66 -1.54
C VAL A 190 -2.77 -38.42 -1.13
N PHE A 191 -2.14 -38.46 0.04
CA PHE A 191 -1.28 -37.39 0.55
C PHE A 191 0.02 -37.27 -0.25
N ARG A 192 0.55 -36.04 -0.34
CA ARG A 192 1.82 -35.81 -1.02
C ARG A 192 2.97 -36.48 -0.27
N LYS A 193 4.07 -36.77 -0.98
CA LYS A 193 5.35 -37.12 -0.33
C LYS A 193 6.13 -35.82 -0.06
N GLU A 194 7.06 -35.86 0.90
CA GLU A 194 7.75 -34.67 1.41
C GLU A 194 8.43 -33.80 0.32
N LYS A 195 8.89 -34.42 -0.77
CA LYS A 195 9.57 -33.77 -1.90
C LYS A 195 8.64 -33.29 -3.02
N ASP A 196 7.36 -33.65 -2.96
CA ASP A 196 6.40 -33.31 -4.00
C ASP A 196 5.90 -31.87 -3.82
N LEU A 197 5.54 -31.24 -4.93
CA LEU A 197 4.84 -29.96 -4.92
C LEU A 197 3.52 -30.09 -4.17
N TYR A 198 3.07 -28.99 -3.58
CA TYR A 198 1.75 -28.97 -2.96
C TYR A 198 0.65 -29.04 -4.02
N SER A 199 -0.41 -29.77 -3.69
CA SER A 199 -1.71 -29.55 -4.31
C SER A 199 -2.35 -28.33 -3.64
N SER A 200 -3.19 -27.61 -4.36
CA SER A 200 -3.85 -26.42 -3.82
C SER A 200 -5.24 -26.22 -4.41
N MET A 201 -6.06 -25.46 -3.70
CA MET A 201 -7.27 -24.89 -4.25
C MET A 201 -7.38 -23.45 -3.83
N GLU A 202 -8.00 -22.64 -4.69
CA GLU A 202 -8.22 -21.23 -4.42
C GLU A 202 -9.67 -20.84 -4.68
N ALA A 203 -10.19 -19.95 -3.84
CA ALA A 203 -11.48 -19.31 -4.03
C ALA A 203 -11.28 -17.82 -4.33
N ASN A 204 -11.83 -17.40 -5.46
CA ASN A 204 -11.81 -16.03 -5.96
C ASN A 204 -13.23 -15.45 -5.86
N PHE A 205 -13.37 -14.29 -5.19
CA PHE A 205 -14.66 -13.61 -5.04
C PHE A 205 -14.48 -12.10 -4.84
N ILE A 206 -15.56 -11.34 -5.06
CA ILE A 206 -15.61 -9.91 -4.74
C ILE A 206 -16.16 -9.77 -3.32
N LEU A 207 -15.39 -9.13 -2.45
CA LEU A 207 -15.88 -8.65 -1.16
C LEU A 207 -16.36 -7.21 -1.32
N ARG A 208 -17.65 -6.98 -1.08
CA ARG A 208 -18.25 -5.65 -1.13
C ARG A 208 -17.98 -4.89 0.16
N LYS A 209 -18.03 -3.56 0.08
CA LYS A 209 -17.82 -2.64 1.21
C LYS A 209 -18.81 -2.81 2.37
N ASP A 210 -19.96 -3.44 2.13
CA ASP A 210 -20.96 -3.76 3.15
C ASP A 210 -20.71 -5.14 3.82
N GLY A 211 -19.65 -5.84 3.40
CA GLY A 211 -19.29 -7.17 3.89
C GLY A 211 -19.96 -8.33 3.14
N SER A 212 -20.85 -8.07 2.19
CA SER A 212 -21.42 -9.12 1.34
C SER A 212 -20.40 -9.58 0.30
N ILE A 213 -20.52 -10.85 -0.14
CA ILE A 213 -19.61 -11.43 -1.14
C ILE A 213 -20.36 -11.83 -2.40
N SER A 214 -19.68 -11.84 -3.54
CA SER A 214 -20.15 -12.55 -4.72
C SER A 214 -20.07 -14.06 -4.52
N GLU A 215 -20.77 -14.83 -5.37
CA GLU A 215 -20.59 -16.28 -5.45
C GLU A 215 -19.09 -16.62 -5.65
N PRO A 216 -18.49 -17.46 -4.80
CA PRO A 216 -17.08 -17.83 -4.95
C PRO A 216 -16.86 -18.72 -6.18
N LYS A 217 -15.81 -18.38 -6.95
CA LYS A 217 -15.27 -19.24 -8.01
C LYS A 217 -14.10 -20.01 -7.43
N VAL A 218 -14.12 -21.33 -7.55
CA VAL A 218 -13.08 -22.18 -6.98
C VAL A 218 -12.35 -22.91 -8.07
N ASP A 219 -11.03 -22.78 -8.07
CA ASP A 219 -10.12 -23.54 -8.90
C ASP A 219 -9.32 -24.49 -8.02
N ILE A 220 -9.10 -25.72 -8.49
CA ILE A 220 -8.40 -26.77 -7.75
C ILE A 220 -7.37 -27.45 -8.63
N ARG A 221 -6.21 -27.72 -8.04
CA ARG A 221 -5.10 -28.39 -8.69
C ARG A 221 -4.52 -29.44 -7.77
N PHE A 222 -4.65 -30.70 -8.19
CA PHE A 222 -3.94 -31.81 -7.57
C PHE A 222 -2.68 -32.16 -8.35
N GLN A 223 -1.62 -32.54 -7.63
CA GLN A 223 -0.42 -33.15 -8.22
C GLN A 223 -0.63 -34.64 -8.49
N ASN A 224 -1.44 -35.32 -7.66
CA ASN A 224 -1.86 -36.70 -7.90
C ASN A 224 -3.20 -36.72 -8.66
N GLU A 225 -3.22 -37.35 -9.82
CA GLU A 225 -4.41 -37.43 -10.68
C GLU A 225 -5.58 -38.18 -10.03
N ASP A 226 -5.30 -39.18 -9.19
CA ASP A 226 -6.32 -39.96 -8.48
C ASP A 226 -7.15 -39.10 -7.52
N ASN A 227 -6.60 -37.97 -7.05
CA ASN A 227 -7.31 -37.06 -6.15
C ASN A 227 -8.36 -36.21 -6.86
N TYR A 228 -8.35 -36.10 -8.19
CA TYR A 228 -9.36 -35.30 -8.91
C TYR A 228 -10.78 -35.84 -8.74
N GLN A 229 -10.95 -37.12 -8.37
CA GLN A 229 -12.26 -37.68 -8.01
C GLN A 229 -12.92 -36.94 -6.82
N PHE A 230 -12.11 -36.32 -5.95
CA PHE A 230 -12.59 -35.55 -4.78
C PHE A 230 -12.82 -34.06 -5.06
N SER A 231 -12.61 -33.59 -6.30
CA SER A 231 -12.69 -32.16 -6.63
C SER A 231 -14.04 -31.55 -6.23
N GLY A 232 -15.15 -32.23 -6.54
CA GLY A 232 -16.49 -31.76 -6.21
C GLY A 232 -16.72 -31.62 -4.70
N TYR A 233 -16.17 -32.53 -3.90
CA TYR A 233 -16.24 -32.47 -2.44
C TYR A 233 -15.50 -31.25 -1.91
N PHE A 234 -14.24 -31.05 -2.28
CA PHE A 234 -13.42 -29.94 -1.79
C PHE A 234 -13.90 -28.58 -2.29
N ILE A 235 -14.31 -28.47 -3.56
CA ILE A 235 -14.90 -27.24 -4.11
C ILE A 235 -16.12 -26.84 -3.31
N LYS A 236 -17.04 -27.78 -3.03
CA LYS A 236 -18.22 -27.49 -2.22
C LYS A 236 -17.86 -27.06 -0.80
N LYS A 237 -16.92 -27.77 -0.15
CA LYS A 237 -16.45 -27.41 1.20
C LYS A 237 -15.86 -26.01 1.25
N LEU A 238 -15.01 -25.65 0.29
CA LEU A 238 -14.40 -24.32 0.26
C LEU A 238 -15.42 -23.22 -0.01
N LYS A 239 -16.37 -23.43 -0.94
CA LYS A 239 -17.47 -22.49 -1.17
C LYS A 239 -18.30 -22.28 0.09
N ASP A 240 -18.73 -23.37 0.74
CA ASP A 240 -19.53 -23.33 1.96
C ASP A 240 -18.78 -22.59 3.08
N PHE A 241 -17.47 -22.83 3.22
CA PHE A 241 -16.61 -22.14 4.19
C PHE A 241 -16.53 -20.64 3.90
N VAL A 242 -16.29 -20.24 2.64
CA VAL A 242 -16.15 -18.83 2.26
C VAL A 242 -17.45 -18.06 2.49
N ILE A 243 -18.60 -18.65 2.14
CA ILE A 243 -19.92 -18.04 2.31
C ILE A 243 -20.29 -17.86 3.79
N LYS A 244 -19.95 -18.83 4.65
CA LYS A 244 -20.25 -18.77 6.09
C LYS A 244 -19.28 -17.89 6.86
N SER A 245 -18.10 -17.67 6.31
CA SER A 245 -17.04 -16.87 6.91
C SER A 245 -17.38 -15.39 6.93
N LYS A 246 -16.86 -14.70 7.95
CA LYS A 246 -16.92 -13.23 8.01
C LYS A 246 -15.63 -12.64 7.48
N TRP A 247 -15.76 -11.59 6.69
CA TRP A 247 -14.66 -10.89 6.04
C TRP A 247 -14.66 -9.41 6.42
N LYS A 248 -13.47 -8.82 6.54
CA LYS A 248 -13.28 -7.38 6.70
C LYS A 248 -13.00 -6.79 5.32
N PRO A 249 -13.83 -5.85 4.82
CA PRO A 249 -13.58 -5.17 3.56
C PRO A 249 -12.24 -4.45 3.53
N ALA A 250 -11.68 -4.31 2.34
CA ALA A 250 -10.56 -3.43 2.08
C ALA A 250 -10.96 -1.97 2.32
N THR A 251 -9.97 -1.15 2.63
CA THR A 251 -10.13 0.30 2.68
C THR A 251 -9.20 0.97 1.67
N SER A 252 -9.61 2.14 1.21
CA SER A 252 -8.75 3.09 0.51
C SER A 252 -8.96 4.46 1.16
N VAL A 253 -7.88 5.08 1.63
CA VAL A 253 -7.90 6.25 2.53
C VAL A 253 -8.88 6.12 3.71
N GLY A 254 -8.93 4.93 4.30
CA GLY A 254 -9.84 4.58 5.40
C GLY A 254 -11.33 4.44 5.02
N ILE A 255 -11.68 4.54 3.74
CA ILE A 255 -13.05 4.35 3.24
C ILE A 255 -13.21 2.90 2.79
N PRO A 256 -14.23 2.15 3.29
CA PRO A 256 -14.52 0.81 2.80
C PRO A 256 -14.86 0.78 1.31
N VAL A 257 -14.20 -0.10 0.56
CA VAL A 257 -14.38 -0.28 -0.89
C VAL A 257 -14.72 -1.73 -1.23
N ASN A 258 -15.27 -1.97 -2.43
CA ASN A 258 -15.35 -3.33 -2.93
C ASN A 258 -13.95 -3.73 -3.41
N SER A 259 -13.53 -4.97 -3.17
CA SER A 259 -12.24 -5.47 -3.65
C SER A 259 -12.30 -6.92 -4.08
N GLU A 260 -11.30 -7.33 -4.84
CA GLU A 260 -11.02 -8.73 -5.08
C GLU A 260 -10.53 -9.39 -3.79
N MET A 261 -10.87 -10.67 -3.62
CA MET A 261 -10.44 -11.48 -2.51
C MET A 261 -10.07 -12.88 -3.00
N HIS A 262 -8.97 -13.38 -2.45
CA HIS A 262 -8.38 -14.66 -2.79
C HIS A 262 -8.17 -15.45 -1.49
N VAL A 263 -8.68 -16.67 -1.46
CA VAL A 263 -8.43 -17.64 -0.38
C VAL A 263 -7.70 -18.80 -0.99
N LEU A 264 -6.46 -19.04 -0.55
CA LEU A 264 -5.64 -20.15 -0.99
C LEU A 264 -5.53 -21.18 0.14
N ILE A 265 -5.76 -22.44 -0.20
CA ILE A 265 -5.67 -23.58 0.71
C ILE A 265 -4.68 -24.58 0.12
N PHE A 266 -3.72 -25.01 0.92
CA PHE A 266 -2.82 -26.09 0.54
C PHE A 266 -3.31 -27.42 1.13
N PHE A 267 -3.24 -28.47 0.32
CA PHE A 267 -3.48 -29.83 0.80
C PHE A 267 -2.20 -30.36 1.45
N LYS A 268 -2.35 -31.26 2.42
CA LYS A 268 -1.23 -31.88 3.16
C LYS A 268 -0.26 -32.64 2.26
#